data_AF-A0A370GN45-F1
#
_entry.id   AF-A0A370GN45-F1
#
_cell.length_a   1.000
_cell.length_b   1.000
_cell.length_c   1.000
_cell.angle_alpha   90.00
_cell.angle_beta   90.00
_cell.angle_gamma   90.00
#
_symmetry.space_group_name_H-M   'P 1'
#
loop_
_entity.id
_entity.type
_entity.pdbx_description
1 polymer ?
#
loop_
_entity_poly.entity_id
_entity_poly.type
_entity_poly.pdbx_seq_one_letter_code
_entity_poly.pdbx_strand_id
1 'polypeptide(L)'
;MRGGDVARTDAVALTYFVGISAPGNFRRPWWCLADIGTPAAVARELNRLARQLDGVPAEPLWSPGLCWCHWDVRSAEGRIAEYFVGPVAPDRLPGEMRAMADRIVREPAQEAERAYSAGVRP
;
A
#
# COMPACT_ATOMS: atom_id res chain seq x y z
N MET A 1 23.62 34.76 9.22
CA MET A 1 24.11 33.37 9.25
C MET A 1 23.02 32.48 8.71
N ARG A 2 23.38 31.69 7.69
CA ARG A 2 22.66 30.62 6.95
C ARG A 2 21.30 30.23 7.58
N GLY A 3 20.17 30.43 6.92
CA GLY A 3 19.92 29.91 5.58
C GLY A 3 19.90 28.38 5.61
N GLY A 4 19.14 27.82 6.53
CA GLY A 4 18.81 26.40 6.51
C GLY A 4 17.74 26.21 5.47
N ASP A 5 18.16 25.98 4.22
CA ASP A 5 17.37 25.26 3.24
C ASP A 5 16.95 23.96 3.92
N VAL A 6 15.74 23.97 4.48
CA VAL A 6 14.95 22.76 4.61
C VAL A 6 14.80 22.35 3.17
N ALA A 7 15.69 21.47 2.71
CA ALA A 7 15.53 20.74 1.47
C ALA A 7 14.15 20.10 1.63
N ARG A 8 13.15 20.80 1.11
CA ARG A 8 11.83 20.31 0.86
C ARG A 8 12.13 19.24 -0.16
N THR A 9 12.40 18.05 0.36
CA THR A 9 12.38 16.83 -0.40
C THR A 9 11.00 16.92 -1.02
N ASP A 10 10.94 17.27 -2.30
CA ASP A 10 9.76 17.02 -3.11
C ASP A 10 9.65 15.50 -3.06
N ALA A 11 9.05 15.02 -1.96
CA ALA A 11 8.90 13.64 -1.64
C ALA A 11 8.09 13.13 -2.81
N VAL A 12 8.76 12.35 -3.67
CA VAL A 12 8.17 11.80 -4.90
C VAL A 12 6.78 11.29 -4.51
N ALA A 13 5.75 11.95 -5.04
CA ALA A 13 4.39 11.70 -4.60
C ALA A 13 4.01 10.30 -5.07
N LEU A 14 4.02 9.34 -4.15
CA LEU A 14 3.63 7.97 -4.43
C LEU A 14 2.11 7.86 -4.29
N THR A 15 1.49 7.15 -5.23
CA THR A 15 0.08 6.76 -5.15
C THR A 15 0.01 5.32 -4.68
N TYR A 16 -0.85 5.06 -3.72
CA TYR A 16 -1.02 3.73 -3.13
C TYR A 16 -2.45 3.27 -3.38
N PHE A 17 -2.57 2.06 -3.90
CA PHE A 17 -3.82 1.36 -4.03
C PHE A 17 -3.75 0.06 -3.25
N VAL A 18 -4.74 -0.19 -2.39
CA VAL A 18 -4.95 -1.48 -1.75
C VAL A 18 -6.44 -1.78 -1.81
N GLY A 19 -6.81 -2.93 -2.35
CA GLY A 19 -8.17 -3.39 -2.50
C GLY A 19 -8.31 -4.83 -2.06
N ILE A 20 -9.39 -5.13 -1.36
CA ILE A 20 -9.70 -6.48 -0.91
C ILE A 20 -11.10 -6.81 -1.41
N SER A 21 -11.22 -7.93 -2.12
CA SER A 21 -12.46 -8.37 -2.76
C SER A 21 -12.77 -9.82 -2.44
N ALA A 22 -14.02 -10.22 -2.71
CA ALA A 22 -14.38 -11.62 -2.74
C ALA A 22 -13.68 -12.34 -3.92
N PRO A 23 -13.46 -13.67 -3.83
CA PRO A 23 -13.03 -14.47 -4.96
C PRO A 23 -13.89 -14.25 -6.19
N GLY A 24 -13.25 -14.07 -7.35
CA GLY A 24 -13.93 -13.93 -8.63
C GLY A 24 -14.68 -12.60 -8.83
N ASN A 25 -14.67 -11.68 -7.85
CA ASN A 25 -15.33 -10.37 -7.96
C ASN A 25 -14.36 -9.20 -7.75
N PHE A 26 -13.39 -9.07 -8.66
CA PHE A 26 -12.30 -8.09 -8.57
C PHE A 26 -12.74 -6.63 -8.83
N ARG A 27 -13.92 -6.43 -9.42
CA ARG A 27 -14.41 -5.11 -9.81
C ARG A 27 -15.08 -4.33 -8.67
N ARG A 28 -15.39 -5.01 -7.57
CA ARG A 28 -16.07 -4.42 -6.41
C ARG A 28 -15.37 -4.88 -5.13
N PRO A 29 -14.27 -4.23 -4.74
CA PRO A 29 -13.67 -4.50 -3.44
C PRO A 29 -14.66 -4.13 -2.33
N TRP A 30 -14.70 -4.95 -1.28
CA TRP A 30 -15.50 -4.65 -0.08
C TRP A 30 -14.77 -3.66 0.83
N TRP A 31 -13.45 -3.54 0.68
CA TRP A 31 -12.64 -2.49 1.28
C TRP A 31 -11.54 -2.04 0.32
N CYS A 32 -11.30 -0.73 0.26
CA CYS A 32 -10.17 -0.19 -0.47
C CYS A 32 -9.56 1.04 0.22
N LEU A 33 -8.27 1.23 -0.02
CA LEU A 33 -7.52 2.44 0.21
C LEU A 33 -6.98 2.90 -1.15
N ALA A 34 -7.32 4.12 -1.53
CA ALA A 34 -6.69 4.82 -2.65
C ALA A 34 -6.23 6.15 -2.08
N ASP A 35 -4.92 6.31 -1.90
CA ASP A 35 -4.37 7.50 -1.25
C ASP A 35 -3.14 8.00 -1.98
N ILE A 36 -2.99 9.33 -1.98
CA ILE A 36 -1.82 10.05 -2.46
C ILE A 36 -1.24 10.74 -1.23
N GLY A 37 -0.17 10.18 -0.67
CA GLY A 37 0.27 10.59 0.65
C GLY A 37 1.69 10.20 1.00
N THR A 38 2.11 10.60 2.19
CA THR A 38 3.39 10.17 2.75
C THR A 38 3.31 8.69 3.11
N PRO A 39 4.42 7.94 2.99
CA PRO A 39 4.46 6.52 3.34
C PRO A 39 3.93 6.23 4.76
N ALA A 40 4.18 7.15 5.71
CA ALA A 40 3.70 7.05 7.09
C ALA A 40 2.17 7.08 7.23
N ALA A 41 1.47 7.90 6.43
CA ALA A 41 0.01 7.97 6.46
C ALA A 41 -0.62 6.67 5.95
N VAL A 42 -0.09 6.14 4.85
CA VAL A 42 -0.53 4.86 4.26
C VAL A 42 -0.27 3.70 5.20
N ALA A 43 0.92 3.62 5.77
CA ALA A 43 1.27 2.60 6.76
C ALA A 43 0.37 2.66 8.00
N ARG A 44 -0.05 3.86 8.43
CA ARG A 44 -1.00 4.02 9.54
C ARG A 44 -2.38 3.45 9.20
N GLU A 45 -2.89 3.72 7.99
CA GLU A 45 -4.19 3.18 7.57
C GLU A 45 -4.17 1.67 7.39
N LEU A 46 -3.08 1.12 6.83
CA LEU A 46 -2.89 -0.34 6.74
C LEU A 46 -2.86 -0.99 8.12
N ASN A 47 -2.13 -0.41 9.07
CA ASN A 47 -2.10 -0.89 10.44
C ASN A 47 -3.45 -0.73 11.15
N ARG A 48 -4.22 0.32 10.84
CA ARG A 48 -5.58 0.50 11.36
C ARG A 48 -6.50 -0.60 10.83
N LEU A 49 -6.45 -0.88 9.54
CA LEU A 49 -7.22 -1.98 8.95
C LEU A 49 -6.82 -3.32 9.55
N ALA A 50 -5.52 -3.61 9.66
CA ALA A 50 -5.03 -4.86 10.25
C ALA A 50 -5.65 -5.08 11.65
N ARG A 51 -5.66 -4.06 12.50
CA ARG A 51 -6.30 -4.13 13.83
C ARG A 51 -7.82 -4.30 13.80
N GLN A 52 -8.48 -3.78 12.77
CA GLN A 52 -9.93 -3.98 12.59
C GLN A 52 -10.25 -5.40 12.14
N LEU A 53 -9.34 -6.02 11.39
CA LEU A 53 -9.47 -7.41 10.95
C LEU A 53 -9.06 -8.39 12.06
N ASP A 54 -8.13 -7.99 12.94
CA ASP A 54 -7.80 -8.72 14.15
C ASP A 54 -9.04 -8.84 15.06
N GLY A 55 -9.50 -10.07 15.28
CA GLY A 55 -10.62 -10.36 16.17
C GLY A 55 -12.00 -10.31 15.52
N VAL A 56 -12.10 -10.02 14.21
CA VAL A 56 -13.35 -10.24 13.48
C VAL A 56 -13.41 -11.70 13.05
N PRO A 57 -14.43 -12.48 13.48
CA PRO A 57 -14.60 -13.84 13.03
C PRO A 57 -14.76 -13.86 11.51
N ALA A 58 -14.27 -14.91 10.88
CA ALA A 58 -14.18 -14.94 9.43
C ALA A 58 -15.51 -14.91 8.69
N GLU A 59 -16.55 -15.35 9.37
CA GLU A 59 -17.80 -15.78 8.75
C GLU A 59 -18.84 -14.68 8.45
N PRO A 60 -18.86 -13.46 9.04
CA PRO A 60 -19.82 -12.44 8.60
C PRO A 60 -19.27 -11.55 7.47
N LEU A 61 -17.95 -11.45 7.29
CA LEU A 61 -17.33 -10.56 6.29
C LEU A 61 -16.83 -11.29 5.04
N TRP A 62 -16.51 -12.58 5.15
CA TRP A 62 -15.84 -13.33 4.12
C TRP A 62 -16.69 -14.54 3.73
N SER A 63 -16.94 -14.72 2.43
CA SER A 63 -17.34 -16.05 1.93
C SER A 63 -16.30 -17.05 2.44
N PRO A 64 -16.67 -18.29 2.85
CA PRO A 64 -15.81 -19.24 3.58
C PRO A 64 -14.59 -19.78 2.79
N GLY A 65 -13.81 -18.91 2.16
CA GLY A 65 -12.65 -19.18 1.32
C GLY A 65 -11.65 -18.03 1.34
N LEU A 66 -10.77 -17.99 0.33
CA LEU A 66 -9.72 -16.98 0.20
C LEU A 66 -10.32 -15.59 0.00
N CYS A 67 -9.67 -14.53 0.49
CA CYS A 67 -9.89 -13.18 -0.02
C CYS A 67 -9.02 -12.96 -1.26
N TRP A 68 -9.42 -12.08 -2.16
CA TRP A 68 -8.52 -11.63 -3.21
C TRP A 68 -7.98 -10.26 -2.86
N CYS A 69 -6.66 -10.16 -2.70
CA CYS A 69 -6.00 -8.91 -2.40
C CYS A 69 -5.29 -8.40 -3.65
N HIS A 70 -5.50 -7.13 -3.95
CA HIS A 70 -4.78 -6.40 -4.96
C HIS A 70 -4.19 -5.16 -4.30
N TRP A 71 -2.89 -4.97 -4.43
CA TRP A 71 -2.28 -3.70 -4.09
C TRP A 71 -1.22 -3.33 -5.09
N ASP A 72 -1.06 -2.03 -5.29
CA ASP A 72 0.00 -1.46 -6.10
C ASP A 72 0.46 -0.12 -5.52
N VAL A 73 1.74 0.15 -5.71
CA VAL A 73 2.39 1.42 -5.38
C VAL A 73 2.90 2.01 -6.68
N ARG A 74 2.54 3.27 -6.96
CA ARG A 74 2.90 3.96 -8.20
C ARG A 74 3.66 5.24 -7.93
N SER A 75 4.54 5.60 -8.86
CA SER A 75 5.13 6.93 -8.93
C SER A 75 4.09 8.00 -9.29
N ALA A 76 4.46 9.28 -9.18
CA ALA A 76 3.61 10.40 -9.59
C ALA A 76 3.23 10.33 -11.08
N GLU A 77 4.08 9.74 -11.91
CA GLU A 77 3.87 9.51 -13.34
C GLU A 77 3.03 8.25 -13.62
N GLY A 78 2.57 7.55 -12.57
CA GLY A 78 1.72 6.37 -12.67
C GLY A 78 2.47 5.07 -12.95
N ARG A 79 3.81 5.05 -12.88
CA ARG A 79 4.61 3.82 -13.05
C ARG A 79 4.48 2.94 -11.82
N ILE A 80 4.18 1.66 -12.00
CA ILE A 80 4.12 0.69 -10.90
C ILE A 80 5.54 0.47 -10.36
N ALA A 81 5.77 0.86 -9.13
CA ALA A 81 6.98 0.55 -8.37
C ALA A 81 6.87 -0.85 -7.75
N GLU A 82 5.68 -1.18 -7.24
CA GLU A 82 5.43 -2.48 -6.65
C GLU A 82 3.96 -2.89 -6.81
N TYR A 83 3.70 -4.19 -6.94
CA TYR A 83 2.34 -4.71 -6.96
C TYR A 83 2.24 -6.15 -6.46
N PHE A 84 1.04 -6.51 -6.03
CA PHE A 84 0.63 -7.88 -5.76
C PHE A 84 -0.83 -8.05 -6.16
N VAL A 85 -1.13 -9.21 -6.75
CA VAL A 85 -2.49 -9.65 -7.03
C VAL A 85 -2.55 -11.12 -6.71
N GLY A 86 -3.40 -11.51 -5.76
CA GLY A 86 -3.50 -12.93 -5.43
C GLY A 86 -4.46 -13.25 -4.30
N PRO A 87 -4.70 -14.55 -4.09
CA PRO A 87 -5.51 -15.00 -2.98
C PRO A 87 -4.74 -14.89 -1.67
N VAL A 88 -5.42 -14.45 -0.62
CA VAL A 88 -4.90 -14.36 0.76
C VAL A 88 -5.92 -15.01 1.68
N ALA A 89 -5.46 -15.95 2.50
CA ALA A 89 -6.32 -16.56 3.51
C ALA A 89 -6.75 -15.47 4.51
N PRO A 90 -8.05 -15.38 4.89
CA PRO A 90 -8.52 -14.23 5.64
C PRO A 90 -7.85 -14.03 7.01
N ASP A 91 -7.43 -15.12 7.66
CA ASP A 91 -6.65 -15.14 8.89
C ASP A 91 -5.22 -14.57 8.74
N ARG A 92 -4.68 -14.58 7.52
CA ARG A 92 -3.35 -14.03 7.20
C ARG A 92 -3.40 -12.56 6.78
N LEU A 93 -4.57 -12.07 6.39
CA LEU A 93 -4.77 -10.72 5.87
C LEU A 93 -4.27 -9.61 6.82
N PRO A 94 -4.48 -9.66 8.15
CA PRO A 94 -3.90 -8.67 9.06
C PRO A 94 -2.37 -8.65 9.02
N GLY A 95 -1.74 -9.83 8.94
CA GLY A 95 -0.28 -9.98 8.85
C GLY A 95 0.28 -9.40 7.56
N GLU A 96 -0.37 -9.67 6.42
CA GLU A 96 0.01 -9.11 5.12
C GLU A 96 -0.07 -7.58 5.10
N MET A 97 -1.13 -6.99 5.69
CA MET A 97 -1.27 -5.53 5.79
C MET A 97 -0.17 -4.89 6.65
N ARG A 98 0.22 -5.53 7.75
CA ARG A 98 1.33 -5.07 8.61
C ARG A 98 2.67 -5.18 7.88
N ALA A 99 2.92 -6.30 7.19
CA ALA A 99 4.14 -6.49 6.40
C ALA A 99 4.25 -5.44 5.28
N MET A 100 3.16 -5.13 4.60
CA MET A 100 3.10 -4.07 3.60
C MET A 100 3.36 -2.69 4.22
N ALA A 101 2.75 -2.38 5.37
CA ALA A 101 2.98 -1.14 6.07
C ALA A 101 4.47 -0.95 6.44
N ASP A 102 5.11 -2.01 6.94
CA ASP A 102 6.53 -2.00 7.28
C ASP A 102 7.41 -1.78 6.05
N ARG A 103 7.10 -2.43 4.93
CA ARG A 103 7.83 -2.25 3.67
C ARG A 103 7.65 -0.85 3.11
N ILE A 104 6.42 -0.34 3.07
CA ILE A 104 6.11 1.02 2.63
C ILE A 104 6.86 2.07 3.45
N VAL A 105 7.16 1.83 4.74
CA VAL A 105 7.95 2.78 5.55
C VAL A 105 9.45 2.64 5.31
N ARG A 106 9.94 1.43 5.02
CA ARG A 106 11.38 1.13 4.88
C ARG A 106 11.94 1.40 3.48
N GLU A 107 11.17 1.10 2.45
CA GLU A 107 11.58 1.14 1.04
C GLU A 107 11.21 2.44 0.25
N PRO A 108 10.41 3.41 0.72
CA PRO A 108 9.81 4.44 -0.13
C PRO A 108 10.82 5.53 -0.55
N ALA A 109 11.89 5.73 0.23
CA ALA A 109 12.90 6.75 -0.04
C ALA A 109 13.98 6.24 -1.01
N GLN A 110 14.45 5.00 -0.84
CA GLN A 110 15.60 4.49 -1.58
C GLN A 110 15.27 4.15 -3.04
N GLU A 111 14.05 3.71 -3.33
CA GLU A 111 13.67 3.29 -4.68
C GLU A 111 13.17 4.46 -5.54
N ALA A 112 12.48 5.43 -4.94
CA ALA A 112 12.15 6.70 -5.58
C ALA A 112 13.41 7.52 -5.90
N GLU A 113 14.40 7.55 -4.99
CA GLU A 113 15.68 8.22 -5.19
C GLU A 113 16.55 7.51 -6.23
N ARG A 114 16.54 6.16 -6.29
CA ARG A 114 17.19 5.39 -7.37
C ARG A 114 16.53 5.59 -8.73
N ALA A 115 15.20 5.59 -8.80
CA ALA A 115 14.46 5.82 -10.04
C ALA A 115 14.68 7.24 -10.59
N TYR A 116 14.76 8.24 -9.70
CA TYR A 116 15.12 9.62 -10.06
C TYR A 116 16.60 9.75 -10.47
N SER A 117 17.51 9.09 -9.74
CA SER A 117 18.97 9.12 -10.00
C SER A 117 19.40 8.29 -11.22
N ALA A 118 18.60 7.31 -11.64
CA ALA A 118 18.85 6.48 -12.81
C ALA A 118 18.59 7.21 -14.15
N GLY A 119 18.15 8.47 -14.12
CA GLY A 119 18.28 9.38 -15.27
C GLY A 119 17.48 9.01 -16.52
N VAL A 120 16.45 8.16 -16.42
CA VAL A 120 15.54 7.93 -17.55
C VAL A 120 14.55 9.09 -17.64
N ARG A 121 15.02 10.20 -18.23
CA ARG A 121 14.22 11.31 -18.76
C ARG A 121 13.64 10.91 -20.14
N PRO A 122 12.53 11.56 -20.57
CA PRO A 122 11.33 10.94 -21.14
C PRO A 122 11.49 10.19 -22.46
#